data_AF-A0A9X2HK52-F1
#
_entry.id   AF-A0A9X2HK52-F1
#
_cell.length_a   1.000
_cell.length_b   1.000
_cell.length_c   1.000
_cell.angle_alpha   90.00
_cell.angle_beta   90.00
_cell.angle_gamma   90.00
#
_symmetry.space_group_name_H-M   'P 1'
#
loop_
_entity.id
_entity.type
_entity.pdbx_description
1 polymer ?
#
loop_
_entity_poly.entity_id
_entity_poly.type
_entity_poly.pdbx_seq_one_letter_code
_entity_poly.pdbx_strand_id
1 'polypeptide(L)'
;MARYDSAVDDVTAQLAEGKSLVPDHLWGGILNHVLEGHGTGSFLTHVFRNDLLNAATGADEVSLARLPDLMRFLHNYAPQSSWGTPKRVSRWREAGGIRGGAHELEDAE
;
A
#
# COMPACT_ATOMS: atom_id res chain seq x y z
N MET A 1 -13.98 -7.30 18.96
CA MET A 1 -14.41 -7.49 17.56
C MET A 1 -14.94 -6.21 16.92
N ALA A 2 -15.76 -5.38 17.59
CA ALA A 2 -16.34 -4.17 16.99
C ALA A 2 -15.34 -3.04 16.61
N ARG A 3 -14.23 -2.85 17.35
CA ARG A 3 -13.25 -1.78 17.09
C ARG A 3 -12.41 -2.01 15.82
N TYR A 4 -12.32 -3.27 15.41
CA TYR A 4 -11.49 -3.71 14.31
C TYR A 4 -12.14 -3.47 12.94
N ASP A 5 -13.46 -3.67 12.85
CA ASP A 5 -14.22 -3.31 11.65
C ASP A 5 -14.13 -1.80 11.38
N SER A 6 -14.23 -0.96 12.42
CA SER A 6 -14.14 0.50 12.27
C SER A 6 -12.83 0.95 11.62
N ALA A 7 -11.67 0.41 12.04
CA ALA A 7 -10.38 0.81 11.48
C ALA A 7 -10.23 0.37 10.00
N VAL A 8 -10.76 -0.81 9.66
CA VAL A 8 -10.77 -1.28 8.27
C VAL A 8 -11.66 -0.40 7.40
N ASP A 9 -12.84 -0.02 7.90
CA ASP A 9 -13.78 0.84 7.19
C ASP A 9 -13.21 2.24 6.96
N ASP A 10 -12.61 2.84 8.01
CA ASP A 10 -11.98 4.16 7.94
C ASP A 10 -10.83 4.20 6.91
N VAL A 11 -9.93 3.20 6.96
CA VAL A 11 -8.82 3.13 6.01
C VAL A 11 -9.33 2.82 4.60
N THR A 12 -10.34 1.96 4.45
CA THR A 12 -10.92 1.67 3.14
C THR A 12 -11.54 2.92 2.51
N ALA A 13 -12.26 3.71 3.31
CA ALA A 13 -12.82 4.99 2.87
C ALA A 13 -11.71 5.97 2.46
N GLN A 14 -10.65 6.12 3.27
CA GLN A 14 -9.51 6.97 2.95
C GLN A 14 -8.82 6.56 1.66
N LEU A 15 -8.57 5.27 1.45
CA LEU A 15 -7.98 4.77 0.21
C LEU A 15 -8.89 5.10 -0.98
N ALA A 16 -10.20 4.94 -0.84
CA ALA A 16 -11.16 5.15 -1.93
C ALA A 16 -11.16 6.60 -2.45
N GLU A 17 -10.87 7.59 -1.60
CA GLU A 17 -10.72 9.00 -2.03
C GLU A 17 -9.60 9.19 -3.07
N GLY A 18 -8.55 8.38 -2.99
CA GLY A 18 -7.41 8.41 -3.91
C GLY A 18 -7.57 7.50 -5.14
N LYS A 19 -8.70 6.79 -5.29
CA LYS A 19 -8.87 5.73 -6.31
C LYS A 19 -8.61 6.19 -7.74
N SER A 20 -8.91 7.44 -8.06
CA SER A 20 -8.71 8.02 -9.40
C SER A 20 -7.24 8.11 -9.81
N LEU A 21 -6.31 8.07 -8.85
CA LEU A 21 -4.86 8.08 -9.09
C LEU A 21 -4.34 6.68 -9.45
N VAL A 22 -5.07 5.62 -9.09
CA VAL A 22 -4.62 4.23 -9.21
C VAL A 22 -5.26 3.52 -10.41
N PRO A 23 -4.47 2.91 -11.32
CA PRO A 23 -5.00 2.02 -12.35
C PRO A 23 -5.88 0.89 -11.79
N ASP A 24 -6.98 0.58 -12.46
CA ASP A 24 -7.99 -0.35 -11.93
C ASP A 24 -7.43 -1.75 -11.62
N HIS A 25 -6.53 -2.27 -12.47
CA HIS A 25 -5.91 -3.60 -12.28
C HIS A 25 -4.96 -3.67 -11.07
N LEU A 26 -4.50 -2.53 -10.56
CA LEU A 26 -3.63 -2.46 -9.39
C LEU A 26 -4.40 -2.32 -8.08
N TRP A 27 -5.66 -1.88 -8.15
CA TRP A 27 -6.46 -1.55 -6.98
C TRP A 27 -6.62 -2.72 -6.01
N GLY A 28 -6.95 -3.90 -6.52
CA GLY A 28 -7.07 -5.10 -5.69
C GLY A 28 -5.76 -5.47 -4.99
N GLY A 29 -4.63 -5.28 -5.66
CA GLY A 29 -3.31 -5.50 -5.05
C GLY A 29 -2.99 -4.52 -3.93
N ILE A 30 -3.41 -3.24 -4.09
CA ILE A 30 -3.26 -2.23 -3.04
C ILE A 30 -4.10 -2.58 -1.81
N LEU A 31 -5.37 -2.91 -2.00
CA LEU A 31 -6.25 -3.30 -0.89
C LEU A 31 -5.72 -4.53 -0.15
N ASN A 32 -5.28 -5.56 -0.88
CA ASN A 32 -4.70 -6.77 -0.28
C ASN A 32 -3.44 -6.46 0.56
N HIS A 33 -2.57 -5.57 0.10
CA HIS A 33 -1.38 -5.19 0.84
C HIS A 33 -1.72 -4.33 2.07
N VAL A 34 -2.56 -3.31 1.91
CA VAL A 34 -2.86 -2.37 2.99
C VAL A 34 -3.75 -3.02 4.05
N LEU A 35 -4.84 -3.68 3.65
CA LEU A 35 -5.80 -4.24 4.59
C LEU A 35 -5.29 -5.54 5.23
N GLU A 36 -4.71 -6.45 4.44
CA GLU A 36 -4.36 -7.81 4.89
C GLU A 36 -2.85 -8.05 5.04
N GLY A 37 -1.99 -7.12 4.61
CA GLY A 37 -0.55 -7.35 4.61
C GLY A 37 -0.09 -8.40 3.60
N HIS A 38 -0.91 -8.75 2.61
CA HIS A 38 -0.56 -9.78 1.64
C HIS A 38 0.51 -9.33 0.64
N GLY A 39 1.25 -10.31 0.13
CA GLY A 39 2.21 -10.10 -0.96
C GLY A 39 1.50 -9.68 -2.24
N THR A 40 2.17 -8.83 -3.02
CA THR A 40 1.70 -8.34 -4.32
C THR A 40 2.67 -8.75 -5.44
N GLY A 41 2.28 -8.55 -6.70
CA GLY A 41 3.18 -8.68 -7.85
C GLY A 41 4.44 -7.81 -7.72
N SER A 42 5.47 -8.10 -8.53
CA SER A 42 6.79 -7.45 -8.40
C SER A 42 6.70 -5.92 -8.47
N PHE A 43 5.94 -5.39 -9.44
CA PHE A 43 5.74 -3.95 -9.61
C PHE A 43 5.25 -3.29 -8.31
N LEU A 44 4.08 -3.70 -7.79
CA LEU A 44 3.54 -3.13 -6.55
C LEU A 44 4.47 -3.36 -5.35
N THR A 45 5.18 -4.49 -5.31
CA THR A 45 6.18 -4.72 -4.26
C THR A 45 7.31 -3.69 -4.31
N HIS A 46 7.80 -3.31 -5.48
CA HIS A 46 8.79 -2.24 -5.62
C HIS A 46 8.20 -0.85 -5.31
N VAL A 47 6.97 -0.58 -5.75
CA VAL A 47 6.26 0.67 -5.44
C VAL A 47 6.10 0.86 -3.92
N PHE A 48 5.60 -0.14 -3.21
CA PHE A 48 5.47 -0.07 -1.74
C PHE A 48 6.83 0.07 -1.04
N ARG A 49 7.89 -0.50 -1.61
CA ARG A 49 9.27 -0.39 -1.10
C ARG A 49 9.99 0.91 -1.51
N ASN A 50 9.28 1.85 -2.14
CA ASN A 50 9.84 3.08 -2.69
C ASN A 50 11.08 2.86 -3.57
N ASP A 51 11.12 1.72 -4.27
CA ASP A 51 12.19 1.31 -5.17
C ASP A 51 11.76 1.66 -6.60
N LEU A 52 11.80 2.96 -6.90
CA LEU A 52 11.24 3.51 -8.14
C LEU A 52 12.01 3.05 -9.38
N LEU A 53 13.29 2.70 -9.23
CA LEU A 53 14.10 2.17 -10.32
C LEU A 53 13.54 0.83 -10.78
N ASN A 54 13.42 -0.15 -9.87
CA ASN A 54 12.91 -1.46 -10.23
C ASN A 54 11.42 -1.43 -10.58
N ALA A 55 10.64 -0.54 -9.95
CA ALA A 55 9.25 -0.32 -10.33
C ALA A 55 9.14 0.17 -11.79
N ALA A 56 9.94 1.17 -12.18
CA ALA A 56 9.89 1.73 -13.53
C ALA A 56 10.38 0.73 -14.60
N THR A 57 11.42 -0.05 -14.32
CA THR A 57 11.96 -1.01 -15.29
C THR A 57 11.11 -2.27 -15.45
N GLY A 58 10.32 -2.64 -14.44
CA GLY A 58 9.47 -3.82 -14.44
C GLY A 58 7.99 -3.55 -14.74
N ALA A 59 7.60 -2.30 -14.99
CA ALA A 59 6.23 -1.90 -15.23
C ALA A 59 5.77 -2.18 -16.67
N ASP A 60 4.50 -2.51 -16.82
CA ASP A 60 3.79 -2.34 -18.09
C ASP A 60 3.59 -0.84 -18.41
N GLU A 61 3.21 -0.54 -19.66
CA GLU A 61 3.06 0.84 -20.15
C GLU A 61 2.10 1.69 -19.30
N VAL A 62 0.96 1.12 -18.88
CA VAL A 62 -0.06 1.82 -18.09
C VAL A 62 0.46 2.09 -16.69
N SER A 63 1.05 1.08 -16.06
CA SER A 63 1.62 1.19 -14.71
C SER A 63 2.77 2.21 -14.66
N LEU A 64 3.62 2.24 -15.69
CA LEU A 64 4.73 3.18 -15.78
C LEU A 64 4.22 4.63 -15.92
N ALA A 65 3.28 4.87 -16.84
CA ALA A 65 2.70 6.19 -17.05
C ALA A 65 2.00 6.74 -15.80
N ARG A 66 1.51 5.85 -14.93
CA ARG A 66 0.77 6.20 -13.70
C ARG A 66 1.63 6.12 -12.44
N LEU A 67 2.92 5.80 -12.55
CA LEU A 67 3.83 5.71 -11.40
C LEU A 67 3.89 7.01 -10.55
N PRO A 68 3.95 8.23 -11.14
CA PRO A 68 3.90 9.46 -10.34
C PRO A 68 2.60 9.63 -9.54
N ASP A 69 1.47 9.22 -10.12
CA ASP A 69 0.16 9.29 -9.47
C ASP A 69 0.02 8.22 -8.39
N LEU A 70 0.61 7.03 -8.58
CA LEU A 70 0.74 6.02 -7.53
C LEU A 70 1.56 6.53 -6.33
N MET A 71 2.63 7.28 -6.57
CA MET A 71 3.42 7.87 -5.46
C MET A 71 2.65 8.94 -4.71
N ARG A 72 1.88 9.79 -5.41
CA ARG A 72 0.94 10.73 -4.77
C ARG A 72 -0.13 10.01 -3.98
N PHE A 73 -0.66 8.92 -4.53
CA PHE A 73 -1.65 8.09 -3.86
C PHE A 73 -1.11 7.54 -2.52
N LEU A 74 0.07 6.93 -2.55
CA LEU A 74 0.70 6.40 -1.33
C LEU A 74 0.95 7.49 -0.29
N HIS A 75 1.44 8.65 -0.71
CA HIS A 75 1.75 9.74 0.20
C HIS A 75 0.52 10.34 0.89
N ASN A 76 -0.59 10.48 0.15
CA ASN A 76 -1.76 11.20 0.66
C ASN A 76 -2.84 10.29 1.28
N TYR A 77 -2.94 9.03 0.84
CA TYR A 77 -4.09 8.17 1.19
C TYR A 77 -3.69 6.85 1.84
N ALA A 78 -2.48 6.32 1.59
CA ALA A 78 -2.06 5.05 2.20
C ALA A 78 -1.46 5.28 3.60
N PRO A 79 -1.67 4.37 4.57
CA PRO A 79 -1.00 4.45 5.86
C PRO A 79 0.52 4.53 5.71
N GLN A 80 1.15 5.48 6.40
CA GLN A 80 2.58 5.77 6.24
C GLN A 80 3.50 4.58 6.56
N SER A 81 3.09 3.71 7.48
CA SER A 81 3.81 2.49 7.85
C SER A 81 3.62 1.34 6.84
N SER A 82 2.71 1.47 5.87
CA SER A 82 2.48 0.44 4.84
C SER A 82 3.47 0.49 3.67
N TRP A 83 4.22 1.59 3.52
CA TRP A 83 5.13 1.82 2.40
C TRP A 83 6.37 2.62 2.82
N GLY A 84 7.43 2.60 2.01
CA GLY A 84 8.72 3.20 2.32
C GLY A 84 9.84 2.17 2.27
N THR A 85 10.64 2.03 3.32
CA THR A 85 11.78 1.12 3.28
C THR A 85 11.36 -0.36 3.21
N PRO A 86 12.20 -1.26 2.65
CA PRO A 86 11.91 -2.69 2.64
C PRO A 86 11.60 -3.29 4.02
N LYS A 87 12.30 -2.84 5.07
CA LYS A 87 12.09 -3.24 6.47
C LYS A 87 10.68 -2.89 6.95
N ARG A 88 10.23 -1.66 6.67
CA ARG A 88 8.90 -1.16 7.04
C ARG A 88 7.80 -1.97 6.35
N VAL A 89 7.93 -2.18 5.04
CA VAL A 89 7.00 -3.00 4.26
C VAL A 89 6.96 -4.45 4.77
N SER A 90 8.10 -5.03 5.15
CA SER A 90 8.15 -6.39 5.72
C SER A 90 7.36 -6.47 7.02
N ARG A 91 7.62 -5.54 7.95
CA ARG A 91 6.89 -5.48 9.23
C ARG A 91 5.39 -5.30 9.05
N TRP A 92 4.98 -4.44 8.11
CA TRP A 92 3.57 -4.26 7.78
C TRP A 92 2.90 -5.57 7.35
N ARG A 93 3.58 -6.35 6.49
CA ARG A 93 3.09 -7.64 5.99
C ARG A 93 3.09 -8.73 7.07
N GLU A 94 4.15 -8.79 7.88
CA GLU A 94 4.25 -9.71 9.03
C GLU A 94 3.15 -9.45 10.06
N ALA A 95 2.82 -8.18 10.26
CA ALA A 95 1.74 -7.73 11.12
C ALA A 95 0.35 -7.76 10.45
N GLY A 96 0.18 -8.40 9.29
CA GLY A 96 -1.12 -8.62 8.65
C GLY A 96 -1.88 -7.35 8.20
N GLY A 97 -1.18 -6.24 7.94
CA GLY A 97 -1.80 -4.98 7.52
C GLY A 97 -2.74 -4.38 8.58
N ILE A 98 -3.73 -3.60 8.15
CA ILE A 98 -4.73 -3.02 9.08
C ILE A 98 -5.42 -4.12 9.88
N ARG A 99 -5.74 -5.24 9.23
CA ARG A 99 -6.35 -6.41 9.85
C ARG A 99 -5.43 -7.14 10.83
N GLY A 100 -4.12 -7.03 10.77
CA GLY A 100 -3.29 -7.59 11.85
C GLY A 100 -2.89 -6.54 12.89
N GLY A 101 -3.41 -5.31 12.80
CA GLY A 101 -3.07 -4.23 13.73
C GLY A 101 -1.75 -3.52 13.39
N ALA A 102 -1.27 -3.63 12.15
CA ALA A 102 0.02 -3.04 11.74
C ALA A 102 0.10 -1.52 11.91
N HIS A 103 -1.05 -0.83 11.96
CA HIS A 103 -1.13 0.61 12.20
C HIS A 103 -0.88 1.00 13.67
N GLU A 104 -0.96 0.06 14.60
CA GLU A 104 -0.70 0.25 16.04
C GLU A 104 0.78 0.00 16.40
N LEU A 105 1.56 -0.53 15.46
CA LEU A 105 2.98 -0.77 15.65
C LEU A 105 3.72 0.58 15.51
N GLU A 106 3.82 1.31 16.62
CA GLU A 106 4.57 2.57 16.71
C GLU A 106 5.97 2.43 16.11
N ASP A 107 6.39 3.51 15.45
CA ASP A 107 7.62 3.71 14.68
C ASP A 107 8.90 3.31 15.44
N ALA A 108 9.18 2.01 15.51
CA ALA A 108 10.50 1.50 15.84
C ALA A 108 11.41 1.70 14.62
N GLU A 109 11.90 2.93 14.41
CA GLU A 109 12.94 3.25 13.40
C GLU A 109 14.09 2.21 13.40
#